data_AF-X1J7A1-F1
#
_entry.id   AF-X1J7A1-F1
#
_cell.length_a   1.000
_cell.length_b   1.000
_cell.length_c   1.000
_cell.angle_alpha   90.00
_cell.angle_beta   90.00
_cell.angle_gamma   90.00
#
_symmetry.space_group_name_H-M   'P 1'
#
loop_
_entity.id
_entity.type
_entity.pdbx_description
1 polymer ?
#
loop_
_entity_poly.entity_id
_entity_poly.type
_entity_poly.pdbx_seq_one_letter_code
_entity_poly.pdbx_strand_id
1 'polypeptide(L)'
;IEHLGNILDELEDKDPRIINLCQKVRSEYHVVGLQDNDILRAARLGIALQELIRRYKLHGLVLLGQHYIEVKANASCYLGLSEILSTGQAVAVTEGDVLGCIMSKVLKDFTGHTAFFGEWEELDQSLNAVMLLAHGFIDPRECRKDRPVQVNPACEDWGFEGNSVGFQATYPPGPVTMTHIIEDTEGWRLLISKGELLDTPPLKINESSLVVRVEKPIKDYFKELLRYGFSHHCIAAPGLVGDQLACFARQLDLEICRL
;
A
#
# COMPACT_ATOMS: atom_id res chain seq x y z
N ILE A 1 -10.55 -17.46 3.84
CA ILE A 1 -11.69 -16.66 4.35
C ILE A 1 -12.14 -17.14 5.74
N GLU A 2 -12.50 -18.41 5.92
CA GLU A 2 -12.99 -18.94 7.21
C GLU A 2 -12.02 -18.71 8.38
N HIS A 3 -10.71 -18.90 8.16
CA HIS A 3 -9.71 -18.67 9.21
C HIS A 3 -9.77 -17.25 9.79
N LEU A 4 -9.83 -16.23 8.93
CA LEU A 4 -9.91 -14.83 9.37
C LEU A 4 -11.29 -14.52 9.97
N GLY A 5 -12.35 -15.05 9.37
CA GLY A 5 -13.71 -14.92 9.89
C GLY A 5 -13.86 -15.48 11.31
N ASN A 6 -13.28 -16.64 11.58
CA ASN A 6 -13.30 -17.29 12.90
C ASN A 6 -12.47 -16.50 13.92
N ILE A 7 -11.27 -16.05 13.54
CA ILE A 7 -10.43 -15.19 14.40
C ILE A 7 -11.19 -13.91 14.75
N LEU A 8 -11.86 -13.29 13.77
CA LEU A 8 -12.66 -12.10 14.00
C LEU A 8 -13.78 -12.37 15.03
N ASP A 9 -14.50 -13.48 14.88
CA ASP A 9 -15.60 -13.86 15.79
C ASP A 9 -15.11 -14.18 17.22
N GLU A 10 -13.87 -14.63 17.39
CA GLU A 10 -13.24 -14.85 18.70
C GLU A 10 -12.90 -13.54 19.44
N LEU A 11 -12.76 -12.42 18.73
CA LEU A 11 -12.37 -11.14 19.31
C LEU A 11 -13.57 -10.34 19.80
N GLU A 12 -13.58 -10.04 21.10
CA GLU A 12 -14.52 -9.12 21.73
C GLU A 12 -13.99 -7.68 21.67
N ASP A 13 -14.87 -6.68 21.51
CA ASP A 13 -14.48 -5.26 21.39
C ASP A 13 -13.64 -4.72 22.57
N LYS A 14 -13.78 -5.35 23.74
CA LYS A 14 -13.02 -5.02 24.95
C LYS A 14 -11.63 -5.66 25.01
N ASP A 15 -11.19 -6.39 23.98
CA ASP A 15 -9.83 -6.94 23.91
C ASP A 15 -8.81 -5.80 24.10
N PRO A 16 -7.88 -5.91 25.06
CA PRO A 16 -6.91 -4.84 25.34
C PRO A 16 -6.10 -4.42 24.12
N ARG A 17 -5.82 -5.33 23.18
CA ARG A 17 -5.08 -5.03 21.95
C ARG A 17 -5.87 -4.10 21.03
N ILE A 18 -7.19 -4.31 20.94
CA ILE A 18 -8.09 -3.46 20.15
C ILE A 18 -8.17 -2.08 20.80
N ILE A 19 -8.39 -2.02 22.12
CA ILE A 19 -8.46 -0.76 22.87
C ILE A 19 -7.16 0.05 22.69
N ASN A 20 -6.00 -0.61 22.82
CA ASN A 20 -4.70 0.02 22.64
C ASN A 20 -4.50 0.53 21.23
N LEU A 21 -4.92 -0.22 20.20
CA LEU A 21 -4.84 0.24 18.81
C LEU A 21 -5.74 1.46 18.57
N CYS A 22 -6.96 1.45 19.11
CA CYS A 22 -7.85 2.62 19.04
C CYS A 22 -7.25 3.84 19.75
N GLN A 23 -6.58 3.66 20.90
CA GLN A 23 -5.88 4.74 21.60
C GLN A 23 -4.70 5.27 20.79
N LYS A 24 -3.89 4.37 20.21
CA LYS A 24 -2.78 4.70 19.31
C LYS A 24 -3.25 5.61 18.19
N VAL A 25 -4.31 5.23 17.47
CA VAL A 25 -4.87 6.01 16.36
C VAL A 25 -5.21 7.44 16.78
N ARG A 26 -5.86 7.61 17.93
CA ARG A 26 -6.24 8.94 18.44
C ARG A 26 -5.06 9.76 18.95
N SER A 27 -3.99 9.11 19.39
CA SER A 27 -2.82 9.79 19.98
C SER A 27 -1.72 10.11 18.97
N GLU A 28 -1.54 9.27 17.94
CA GLU A 28 -0.42 9.37 17.00
C GLU A 28 -0.82 9.99 15.65
N TYR A 29 -2.09 9.94 15.28
CA TYR A 29 -2.57 10.43 13.99
C TYR A 29 -3.53 11.61 14.13
N HIS A 30 -3.65 12.39 13.06
CA HIS A 30 -4.67 13.43 12.98
C HIS A 30 -5.97 12.83 12.43
N VAL A 31 -6.91 12.54 13.32
CA VAL A 31 -8.19 11.90 12.97
C VAL A 31 -9.21 12.96 12.54
N VAL A 32 -9.81 12.79 11.37
CA VAL A 32 -10.85 13.69 10.83
C VAL A 32 -12.06 12.87 10.39
N GLY A 33 -13.28 13.34 10.69
CA GLY A 33 -14.52 12.79 10.12
C GLY A 33 -14.88 11.35 10.53
N LEU A 34 -14.21 10.78 11.53
CA LEU A 34 -14.44 9.41 12.01
C LEU A 34 -15.05 9.42 13.42
N GLN A 35 -15.98 8.50 13.66
CA GLN A 35 -16.54 8.21 14.98
C GLN A 35 -15.73 7.13 15.69
N ASP A 36 -15.88 7.03 17.01
CA ASP A 36 -15.19 6.01 17.81
C ASP A 36 -15.49 4.58 17.36
N ASN A 37 -16.73 4.33 16.90
CA ASN A 37 -17.14 3.02 16.40
C ASN A 37 -16.49 2.68 15.04
N ASP A 38 -16.18 3.67 14.20
CA ASP A 38 -15.50 3.46 12.92
C ASP A 38 -14.08 2.94 13.17
N ILE A 39 -13.38 3.58 14.11
CA ILE A 39 -12.02 3.19 14.54
C ILE A 39 -12.04 1.83 15.23
N LEU A 40 -13.04 1.57 16.10
CA LEU A 40 -13.16 0.31 16.82
C LEU A 40 -13.29 -0.89 15.87
N ARG A 41 -14.17 -0.80 14.87
CA ARG A 41 -14.37 -1.87 13.88
C ARG A 41 -13.11 -2.11 13.05
N ALA A 42 -12.47 -1.05 12.57
CA ALA A 42 -11.21 -1.13 11.84
C ALA A 42 -10.08 -1.74 12.69
N ALA A 43 -10.00 -1.37 13.98
CA ALA A 43 -9.01 -1.90 14.90
C ALA A 43 -9.24 -3.38 15.21
N ARG A 44 -10.50 -3.80 15.40
CA ARG A 44 -10.87 -5.20 15.58
C ARG A 44 -10.46 -6.05 14.38
N LEU A 45 -10.75 -5.59 13.16
CA LEU A 45 -10.28 -6.26 11.95
C LEU A 45 -8.75 -6.27 11.87
N GLY A 46 -8.08 -5.16 12.20
CA GLY A 46 -6.62 -5.09 12.23
C GLY A 46 -5.97 -6.10 13.17
N ILE A 47 -6.49 -6.26 14.40
CA ILE A 47 -6.01 -7.27 15.35
C ILE A 47 -6.28 -8.69 14.83
N ALA A 48 -7.42 -8.93 14.17
CA ALA A 48 -7.70 -10.23 13.54
C ALA A 48 -6.68 -10.59 12.44
N LEU A 49 -6.30 -9.61 11.62
CA LEU A 49 -5.28 -9.79 10.57
C LEU A 49 -3.88 -10.06 11.15
N GLN A 50 -3.47 -9.32 12.17
CA GLN A 50 -2.20 -9.58 12.87
C GLN A 50 -2.17 -10.97 13.50
N GLU A 51 -3.29 -11.41 14.07
CA GLU A 51 -3.44 -12.74 14.66
C GLU A 51 -3.41 -13.84 13.61
N LEU A 52 -4.01 -13.62 12.42
CA LEU A 52 -3.91 -14.53 11.28
C LEU A 52 -2.44 -14.72 10.88
N ILE A 53 -1.70 -13.63 10.70
CA ILE A 53 -0.26 -13.68 10.39
C ILE A 53 0.49 -14.48 11.46
N ARG A 54 0.23 -14.21 12.74
CA ARG A 54 0.89 -14.88 13.86
C ARG A 54 0.57 -16.38 13.93
N ARG A 55 -0.70 -16.77 13.82
CA ARG A 55 -1.15 -18.18 13.92
C ARG A 55 -0.58 -19.03 12.79
N TYR A 56 -0.53 -18.49 11.58
CA TYR A 56 -0.09 -19.21 10.39
C TYR A 56 1.36 -18.91 9.97
N LYS A 57 2.09 -18.10 10.76
CA LYS A 57 3.51 -17.73 10.55
C LYS A 57 3.75 -17.17 9.14
N LEU A 58 2.88 -16.25 8.72
CA LEU A 58 2.93 -15.66 7.39
C LEU A 58 4.00 -14.55 7.33
N HIS A 59 4.69 -14.44 6.20
CA HIS A 59 5.62 -13.34 5.92
C HIS A 59 5.02 -12.32 4.92
N GLY A 60 3.91 -12.69 4.28
CA GLY A 60 3.17 -11.88 3.32
C GLY A 60 1.67 -12.10 3.52
N LEU A 61 0.88 -11.05 3.37
CA LEU A 61 -0.57 -11.08 3.43
C LEU A 61 -1.12 -10.36 2.19
N VAL A 62 -2.06 -11.01 1.49
CA VAL A 62 -2.70 -10.47 0.30
C VAL A 62 -4.20 -10.58 0.53
N LEU A 63 -4.90 -9.45 0.52
CA LEU A 63 -6.33 -9.40 0.78
C LEU A 63 -7.11 -9.06 -0.48
N LEU A 64 -8.10 -9.87 -0.82
CA LEU A 64 -9.21 -9.50 -1.69
C LEU A 64 -10.47 -9.52 -0.82
N GLY A 65 -10.70 -8.42 -0.10
CA GLY A 65 -11.59 -8.35 1.06
C GLY A 65 -12.94 -7.68 0.81
N GLN A 66 -13.04 -6.90 -0.26
CA GLN A 66 -14.08 -5.90 -0.53
C GLN A 66 -15.51 -6.46 -0.48
N HIS A 67 -15.71 -7.73 -0.83
CA HIS A 67 -17.03 -8.37 -0.90
C HIS A 67 -17.30 -9.39 0.20
N TYR A 68 -16.41 -9.52 1.18
CA TYR A 68 -16.59 -10.51 2.24
C TYR A 68 -16.14 -10.04 3.60
N ILE A 69 -14.83 -9.98 3.86
CA ILE A 69 -14.37 -9.75 5.23
C ILE A 69 -14.62 -8.31 5.66
N GLU A 70 -14.53 -7.36 4.73
CA GLU A 70 -14.79 -5.95 5.01
C GLU A 70 -16.27 -5.69 5.26
N VAL A 71 -17.15 -6.38 4.53
CA VAL A 71 -18.60 -6.39 4.80
C VAL A 71 -18.88 -7.02 6.17
N LYS A 72 -18.29 -8.19 6.48
CA LYS A 72 -18.49 -8.88 7.77
C LYS A 72 -17.99 -8.05 8.95
N ALA A 73 -16.84 -7.40 8.81
CA ALA A 73 -16.25 -6.54 9.84
C ALA A 73 -16.91 -5.16 9.88
N ASN A 74 -17.64 -4.79 8.82
CA ASN A 74 -18.16 -3.45 8.59
C ASN A 74 -17.04 -2.40 8.71
N ALA A 75 -15.89 -2.72 8.10
CA ALA A 75 -14.69 -1.88 8.08
C ALA A 75 -13.72 -2.30 6.97
N SER A 76 -12.97 -1.33 6.43
CA SER A 76 -11.81 -1.55 5.57
C SER A 76 -10.69 -2.24 6.34
N CYS A 77 -9.83 -2.94 5.62
CA CYS A 77 -8.65 -3.59 6.21
C CYS A 77 -7.50 -2.61 6.52
N TYR A 78 -7.58 -1.35 6.07
CA TYR A 78 -6.43 -0.47 5.93
C TYR A 78 -5.67 -0.17 7.22
N LEU A 79 -6.38 0.03 8.34
CA LEU A 79 -5.72 0.19 9.65
C LEU A 79 -4.88 -1.04 10.02
N GLY A 80 -5.41 -2.24 9.75
CA GLY A 80 -4.69 -3.48 9.97
C GLY A 80 -3.42 -3.58 9.13
N LEU A 81 -3.50 -3.25 7.84
CA LEU A 81 -2.33 -3.29 6.95
C LEU A 81 -1.27 -2.28 7.38
N SER A 82 -1.66 -1.05 7.68
CA SER A 82 -0.74 -0.02 8.19
C SER A 82 -0.01 -0.47 9.47
N GLU A 83 -0.69 -1.17 10.39
CA GLU A 83 -0.05 -1.75 11.59
C GLU A 83 0.89 -2.92 11.26
N ILE A 84 0.49 -3.83 10.38
CA ILE A 84 1.33 -4.96 9.94
C ILE A 84 2.64 -4.45 9.34
N LEU A 85 2.54 -3.44 8.47
CA LEU A 85 3.69 -2.80 7.85
C LEU A 85 4.57 -2.10 8.89
N SER A 86 3.98 -1.22 9.72
CA SER A 86 4.71 -0.39 10.68
C SER A 86 5.36 -1.14 11.83
N THR A 87 4.85 -2.33 12.17
CA THR A 87 5.48 -3.24 13.15
C THR A 87 6.52 -4.16 12.50
N GLY A 88 6.57 -4.21 11.17
CA GLY A 88 7.43 -5.14 10.42
C GLY A 88 7.00 -6.59 10.55
N GLN A 89 5.74 -6.86 10.92
CA GLN A 89 5.24 -8.21 11.14
C GLN A 89 5.22 -9.04 9.84
N ALA A 90 4.80 -8.43 8.74
CA ALA A 90 4.78 -9.01 7.40
C ALA A 90 4.79 -7.90 6.33
N VAL A 91 4.86 -8.29 5.06
CA VAL A 91 4.43 -7.43 3.95
C VAL A 91 2.93 -7.65 3.73
N ALA A 92 2.17 -6.60 3.45
CA ALA A 92 0.72 -6.71 3.24
C ALA A 92 0.27 -5.82 2.08
N VAL A 93 -0.61 -6.33 1.23
CA VAL A 93 -1.20 -5.63 0.07
C VAL A 93 -2.66 -6.04 -0.14
N THR A 94 -3.37 -5.33 -1.02
CA THR A 94 -4.80 -5.51 -1.34
C THR A 94 -5.01 -6.11 -2.74
N GLU A 95 -6.28 -6.21 -3.15
CA GLU A 95 -6.76 -6.63 -4.48
C GLU A 95 -6.31 -8.02 -4.97
N GLY A 96 -5.87 -8.89 -4.05
CA GLY A 96 -5.41 -10.22 -4.45
C GLY A 96 -4.06 -10.22 -5.18
N ASP A 97 -3.31 -9.10 -5.16
CA ASP A 97 -2.06 -8.98 -5.91
C ASP A 97 -0.87 -9.66 -5.21
N VAL A 98 -0.76 -10.98 -5.44
CA VAL A 98 0.33 -11.80 -4.92
C VAL A 98 1.69 -11.35 -5.47
N LEU A 99 1.75 -10.95 -6.74
CA LEU A 99 3.00 -10.52 -7.38
C LEU A 99 3.45 -9.17 -6.82
N GLY A 100 2.53 -8.23 -6.64
CA GLY A 100 2.76 -6.96 -5.96
C GLY A 100 3.23 -7.15 -4.51
N CYS A 101 2.69 -8.13 -3.79
CA CYS A 101 3.17 -8.49 -2.44
C CYS A 101 4.63 -8.97 -2.45
N ILE A 102 4.97 -9.86 -3.39
CA ILE A 102 6.33 -10.38 -3.56
C ILE A 102 7.28 -9.23 -3.92
N MET A 103 6.90 -8.38 -4.88
CA MET A 103 7.72 -7.24 -5.30
C MET A 103 7.86 -6.18 -4.19
N SER A 104 6.85 -6.00 -3.35
CA SER A 104 6.95 -5.15 -2.16
C SER A 104 7.97 -5.69 -1.16
N LYS A 105 8.05 -7.01 -0.99
CA LYS A 105 9.09 -7.65 -0.17
C LYS A 105 10.49 -7.49 -0.79
N VAL A 106 10.62 -7.73 -2.09
CA VAL A 106 11.90 -7.57 -2.82
C VAL A 106 12.42 -6.15 -2.71
N LEU A 107 11.56 -5.14 -2.95
CA LEU A 107 11.96 -3.75 -2.78
C LEU A 107 12.36 -3.46 -1.34
N LYS A 108 11.58 -3.92 -0.35
CA LYS A 108 11.92 -3.73 1.06
C LYS A 108 13.27 -4.31 1.43
N ASP A 109 13.63 -5.47 0.90
CA ASP A 109 14.93 -6.08 1.15
C ASP A 109 16.10 -5.31 0.52
N PHE A 110 15.88 -4.67 -0.63
CA PHE A 110 16.92 -3.92 -1.33
C PHE A 110 17.06 -2.48 -0.85
N THR A 111 15.96 -1.83 -0.47
CA THR A 111 15.95 -0.42 -0.06
C THR A 111 16.04 -0.26 1.46
N GLY A 112 15.58 -1.25 2.23
CA GLY A 112 15.33 -1.12 3.66
C GLY A 112 14.02 -0.37 4.00
N HIS A 113 13.31 0.13 3.00
CA HIS A 113 12.07 0.89 3.14
C HIS A 113 10.84 0.03 2.89
N THR A 114 9.74 0.27 3.60
CA THR A 114 8.46 -0.33 3.23
C THR A 114 7.98 0.27 1.90
N ALA A 115 7.67 -0.61 0.94
CA ALA A 115 7.14 -0.19 -0.35
C ALA A 115 5.76 0.49 -0.20
N PHE A 116 5.56 1.54 -0.99
CA PHE A 116 4.25 2.09 -1.31
C PHE A 116 3.59 1.19 -2.36
N PHE A 117 2.48 0.56 -1.97
CA PHE A 117 1.62 -0.19 -2.87
C PHE A 117 0.57 0.78 -3.40
N GLY A 118 0.65 1.11 -4.68
CA GLY A 118 -0.30 2.02 -5.30
C GLY A 118 -0.58 1.69 -6.75
N GLU A 119 -1.30 2.57 -7.41
CA GLU A 119 -1.71 2.44 -8.81
C GLU A 119 -1.32 3.66 -9.63
N TRP A 120 -1.12 3.45 -10.93
CA TRP A 120 -0.84 4.52 -11.87
C TRP A 120 -2.10 5.35 -12.15
N GLU A 121 -2.27 6.47 -11.43
CA GLU A 121 -3.56 7.18 -11.40
C GLU A 121 -3.63 8.35 -12.40
N GLU A 122 -2.89 9.44 -12.14
CA GLU A 122 -2.97 10.67 -12.95
C GLU A 122 -1.64 11.04 -13.62
N LEU A 123 -1.71 11.64 -14.81
CA LEU A 123 -0.53 12.14 -15.54
C LEU A 123 -0.50 13.67 -15.56
N ASP A 124 0.50 14.27 -14.91
CA ASP A 124 0.73 15.71 -14.94
C ASP A 124 1.82 16.07 -15.97
N GLN A 125 1.39 16.63 -17.11
CA GLN A 125 2.29 17.09 -18.16
C GLN A 125 3.11 18.33 -17.78
N SER A 126 2.59 19.18 -16.89
CA SER A 126 3.28 20.40 -16.47
C SER A 126 4.44 20.07 -15.53
N LEU A 127 4.28 19.04 -14.70
CA LEU A 127 5.31 18.53 -13.79
C LEU A 127 6.19 17.44 -14.42
N ASN A 128 5.83 16.95 -15.60
CA ASN A 128 6.39 15.74 -16.21
C ASN A 128 6.38 14.54 -15.25
N ALA A 129 5.23 14.32 -14.61
CA ALA A 129 5.10 13.40 -13.48
C ALA A 129 3.85 12.53 -13.57
N VAL A 130 3.90 11.39 -12.88
CA VAL A 130 2.75 10.53 -12.61
C VAL A 130 2.38 10.60 -11.14
N MET A 131 1.09 10.60 -10.83
CA MET A 131 0.59 10.39 -9.48
C MET A 131 0.38 8.89 -9.27
N LEU A 132 0.99 8.36 -8.21
CA LEU A 132 0.62 7.06 -7.66
C LEU A 132 -0.40 7.27 -6.54
N LEU A 133 -1.54 6.59 -6.63
CA LEU A 133 -2.56 6.59 -5.58
C LEU A 133 -2.42 5.32 -4.74
N ALA A 134 -2.52 5.40 -3.42
CA ALA A 134 -2.55 4.22 -2.55
C ALA A 134 -3.95 3.59 -2.52
N HIS A 135 -4.05 2.40 -1.92
CA HIS A 135 -5.32 1.73 -1.62
C HIS A 135 -5.71 1.88 -0.14
N GLY A 136 -5.69 3.09 0.40
CA GLY A 136 -6.22 3.42 1.73
C GLY A 136 -5.30 3.15 2.91
N PHE A 137 -4.17 2.46 2.72
CA PHE A 137 -3.19 2.14 3.77
C PHE A 137 -1.77 2.63 3.40
N ILE A 138 -0.93 2.80 4.41
CA ILE A 138 0.47 3.21 4.25
C ILE A 138 1.30 2.80 5.47
N ASP A 139 2.62 2.69 5.33
CA ASP A 139 3.49 2.60 6.51
C ASP A 139 3.75 4.01 7.08
N PRO A 140 3.16 4.39 8.23
CA PRO A 140 3.34 5.72 8.83
C PRO A 140 4.81 6.05 9.17
N ARG A 141 5.70 5.06 9.24
CA ARG A 141 7.13 5.30 9.47
C ARG A 141 7.80 5.94 8.26
N GLU A 142 7.37 5.60 7.07
CA GLU A 142 7.87 6.13 5.79
C GLU A 142 7.32 7.53 5.49
N CYS A 143 6.20 7.91 6.12
CA CYS A 143 5.58 9.21 5.94
C CYS A 143 6.49 10.36 6.39
N ARG A 144 6.33 11.49 5.70
CA ARG A 144 6.98 12.75 6.04
C ARG A 144 6.76 13.13 7.50
N LYS A 145 7.78 13.74 8.11
CA LYS A 145 7.73 14.19 9.52
C LYS A 145 7.32 15.67 9.67
N ASP A 146 7.31 16.43 8.58
CA ASP A 146 6.95 17.86 8.56
C ASP A 146 5.43 18.09 8.46
N ARG A 147 4.64 17.02 8.31
CA ARG A 147 3.18 17.06 8.23
C ARG A 147 2.58 15.83 8.90
N PRO A 148 1.39 15.94 9.52
CA PRO A 148 0.77 14.81 10.20
C PRO A 148 0.30 13.75 9.20
N VAL A 149 0.34 12.49 9.63
CA VAL A 149 -0.42 11.40 8.99
C VAL A 149 -1.89 11.60 9.33
N GLN A 150 -2.72 11.74 8.30
CA GLN A 150 -4.16 11.91 8.44
C GLN A 150 -4.83 10.54 8.46
N VAL A 151 -5.81 10.37 9.34
CA VAL A 151 -6.70 9.22 9.37
C VAL A 151 -8.12 9.74 9.15
N ASN A 152 -8.64 9.46 7.97
CA ASN A 152 -9.88 10.04 7.41
C ASN A 152 -10.87 8.92 7.09
N PRO A 153 -12.13 9.23 6.73
CA PRO A 153 -13.00 8.24 6.10
C PRO A 153 -12.33 7.68 4.85
N ALA A 154 -12.33 6.34 4.74
CA ALA A 154 -11.86 5.63 3.56
C ALA A 154 -12.55 6.15 2.29
N CYS A 155 -11.77 6.32 1.22
CA CYS A 155 -12.30 6.73 -0.08
C CYS A 155 -13.15 5.63 -0.72
N GLU A 156 -12.73 4.39 -0.55
CA GLU A 156 -13.46 3.22 -1.01
C GLU A 156 -14.60 2.91 -0.03
N ASP A 157 -15.82 2.84 -0.54
CA ASP A 157 -17.02 2.45 0.21
C ASP A 157 -17.58 1.15 -0.36
N TRP A 158 -17.45 0.08 0.43
CA TRP A 158 -17.95 -1.25 0.09
C TRP A 158 -19.32 -1.54 0.71
N GLY A 159 -20.09 -0.49 1.02
CA GLY A 159 -21.41 -0.56 1.64
C GLY A 159 -21.35 -0.57 3.16
N PHE A 160 -20.43 0.20 3.75
CA PHE A 160 -20.28 0.27 5.19
C PHE A 160 -21.46 1.01 5.84
N GLU A 161 -21.88 0.56 7.03
CA GLU A 161 -22.72 1.42 7.87
C GLU A 161 -21.82 2.43 8.59
N GLY A 162 -21.97 3.72 8.28
CA GLY A 162 -21.05 4.75 8.76
C GLY A 162 -19.77 4.82 7.93
N ASN A 163 -18.66 5.27 8.52
CA ASN A 163 -17.39 5.39 7.82
C ASN A 163 -16.44 4.24 8.16
N SER A 164 -15.38 4.07 7.37
CA SER A 164 -14.24 3.25 7.76
C SER A 164 -12.92 4.02 7.68
N VAL A 165 -11.84 3.44 8.20
CA VAL A 165 -10.53 4.11 8.33
C VAL A 165 -9.78 4.07 7.01
N GLY A 166 -9.34 5.23 6.51
CA GLY A 166 -8.35 5.38 5.44
C GLY A 166 -7.23 6.32 5.86
N PHE A 167 -6.07 6.20 5.19
CA PHE A 167 -4.90 7.01 5.46
C PHE A 167 -4.66 8.02 4.34
N GLN A 168 -4.35 9.25 4.74
CA GLN A 168 -3.86 10.27 3.82
C GLN A 168 -2.50 10.79 4.30
N ALA A 169 -1.45 10.42 3.58
CA ALA A 169 -0.08 10.87 3.81
C ALA A 169 0.74 10.83 2.52
N THR A 170 1.96 11.33 2.59
CA THR A 170 2.93 11.30 1.50
C THR A 170 4.31 10.92 2.02
N TYR A 171 5.20 10.47 1.13
CA TYR A 171 6.60 10.20 1.46
C TYR A 171 7.49 11.44 1.28
N PRO A 172 8.67 11.48 1.93
CA PRO A 172 9.68 12.49 1.69
C PRO A 172 10.08 12.58 0.21
N PRO A 173 10.43 13.78 -0.29
CA PRO A 173 10.90 13.94 -1.65
C PRO A 173 12.28 13.31 -1.82
N GLY A 174 12.60 12.88 -3.03
CA GLY A 174 13.87 12.22 -3.31
C GLY A 174 13.77 11.09 -4.33
N PRO A 175 14.87 10.36 -4.57
CA PRO A 175 14.89 9.29 -5.56
C PRO A 175 13.95 8.15 -5.17
N VAL A 176 13.29 7.56 -6.17
CA VAL A 176 12.37 6.42 -6.01
C VAL A 176 12.60 5.40 -7.12
N THR A 177 12.49 4.12 -6.76
CA THR A 177 12.38 3.01 -7.70
C THR A 177 10.93 2.57 -7.78
N MET A 178 10.41 2.40 -8.99
CA MET A 178 9.09 1.84 -9.29
C MET A 178 9.27 0.52 -10.03
N THR A 179 8.53 -0.51 -9.64
CA THR A 179 8.64 -1.85 -10.20
C THR A 179 7.31 -2.58 -10.14
N HIS A 180 7.19 -3.59 -10.99
CA HIS A 180 6.22 -4.66 -10.90
C HIS A 180 6.74 -5.83 -11.76
N ILE A 181 6.17 -7.00 -11.56
CA ILE A 181 6.39 -8.17 -12.41
C ILE A 181 5.07 -8.59 -13.08
N ILE A 182 5.14 -9.03 -14.33
CA ILE A 182 3.99 -9.60 -15.07
C ILE A 182 4.39 -10.93 -15.71
N GLU A 183 3.40 -11.76 -15.99
CA GLU A 183 3.51 -12.98 -16.80
C GLU A 183 2.41 -12.96 -17.86
N ASP A 184 2.78 -13.23 -19.10
CA ASP A 184 1.82 -13.50 -20.17
C ASP A 184 2.32 -14.63 -21.10
N THR A 185 1.72 -14.74 -22.28
CA THR A 185 2.09 -15.76 -23.27
C THR A 185 3.53 -15.65 -23.79
N GLU A 186 4.19 -14.50 -23.62
CA GLU A 186 5.58 -14.27 -24.01
C GLU A 186 6.58 -14.54 -22.87
N GLY A 187 6.08 -14.71 -21.64
CA GLY A 187 6.87 -15.08 -20.46
C GLY A 187 6.84 -14.01 -19.36
N TRP A 188 7.84 -14.08 -18.47
CA TRP A 188 7.94 -13.21 -17.31
C TRP A 188 8.76 -11.95 -17.60
N ARG A 189 8.24 -10.79 -17.20
CA ARG A 189 8.88 -9.48 -17.35
C ARG A 189 8.91 -8.71 -16.03
N LEU A 190 10.04 -8.07 -15.75
CA LEU A 190 10.24 -7.17 -14.61
C LEU A 190 10.38 -5.72 -15.09
N LEU A 191 9.54 -4.83 -14.55
CA LEU A 191 9.68 -3.39 -14.72
C LEU A 191 10.79 -2.87 -13.81
N ILE A 192 11.75 -2.15 -14.38
CA ILE A 192 12.71 -1.36 -13.60
C ILE A 192 12.56 0.08 -14.05
N SER A 193 11.88 0.89 -13.24
CA SER A 193 11.78 2.32 -13.47
C SER A 193 12.31 3.15 -12.31
N LYS A 194 12.89 4.30 -12.65
CA LYS A 194 13.42 5.28 -11.70
C LYS A 194 12.66 6.60 -11.84
N GLY A 195 12.53 7.32 -10.73
CA GLY A 195 11.98 8.66 -10.73
C GLY A 195 12.43 9.47 -9.53
N GLU A 196 11.80 10.60 -9.35
CA GLU A 196 12.00 11.49 -8.20
C GLU A 196 10.64 11.85 -7.60
N LEU A 197 10.43 11.50 -6.33
CA LEU A 197 9.32 11.98 -5.53
C LEU A 197 9.43 13.49 -5.37
N LEU A 198 8.42 14.19 -5.87
CA LEU A 198 8.36 15.64 -5.81
C LEU A 198 7.84 16.12 -4.44
N ASP A 199 8.31 17.30 -4.03
CA ASP A 199 7.71 18.01 -2.89
C ASP A 199 6.45 18.74 -3.34
N THR A 200 5.31 18.03 -3.31
CA THR A 200 4.01 18.59 -3.64
C THR A 200 3.19 18.90 -2.39
N PRO A 201 2.29 19.90 -2.45
CA PRO A 201 1.25 20.07 -1.46
C PRO A 201 0.39 18.80 -1.36
N PRO A 202 -0.01 18.37 -0.15
CA PRO A 202 -0.91 17.22 -0.01
C PRO A 202 -2.23 17.46 -0.76
N LEU A 203 -2.66 16.48 -1.54
CA LEU A 203 -3.99 16.46 -2.14
C LEU A 203 -5.03 16.20 -1.04
N LYS A 204 -6.15 16.92 -1.05
CA LYS A 204 -7.25 16.75 -0.09
C LYS A 204 -8.29 15.79 -0.63
N ILE A 205 -7.87 14.55 -0.85
CA ILE A 205 -8.68 13.51 -1.50
C ILE A 205 -8.97 12.32 -0.58
N ASN A 206 -8.64 12.42 0.72
CA ASN A 206 -8.79 11.34 1.72
C ASN A 206 -7.97 10.07 1.43
N GLU A 207 -7.02 10.14 0.50
CA GLU A 207 -6.15 9.04 0.13
C GLU A 207 -4.68 9.49 0.08
N SER A 208 -3.76 8.55 0.33
CA SER A 208 -2.34 8.78 0.22
C SER A 208 -1.89 8.78 -1.25
N SER A 209 -0.98 9.69 -1.60
CA SER A 209 -0.48 9.77 -2.97
C SER A 209 0.98 10.18 -3.03
N LEU A 210 1.65 9.75 -4.10
CA LEU A 210 3.01 10.12 -4.43
C LEU A 210 3.03 10.74 -5.82
N VAL A 211 3.71 11.89 -5.98
CA VAL A 211 3.91 12.49 -7.30
C VAL A 211 5.34 12.23 -7.73
N VAL A 212 5.52 11.40 -8.76
CA VAL A 212 6.83 10.94 -9.23
C VAL A 212 7.15 11.58 -10.57
N ARG A 213 8.16 12.44 -10.61
CA ARG A 213 8.73 12.94 -11.85
C ARG A 213 9.58 11.86 -12.51
N VAL A 214 9.41 11.71 -13.82
CA VAL A 214 10.17 10.78 -14.65
C VAL A 214 11.07 11.53 -15.64
N GLU A 215 12.10 10.87 -16.16
CA GLU A 215 13.08 11.48 -17.07
C GLU A 215 12.50 11.69 -18.48
N LYS A 216 11.78 10.69 -18.98
CA LYS A 216 11.12 10.72 -20.29
C LYS A 216 9.89 11.64 -20.25
N PRO A 217 9.48 12.29 -21.36
CA PRO A 217 8.20 12.98 -21.41
C PRO A 217 7.06 12.07 -20.97
N ILE A 218 6.24 12.50 -20.00
CA ILE A 218 5.33 11.62 -19.26
C ILE A 218 4.38 10.84 -20.17
N LYS A 219 3.90 11.47 -21.25
CA LYS A 219 3.05 10.81 -22.25
C LYS A 219 3.76 9.67 -22.97
N ASP A 220 5.05 9.82 -23.25
CA ASP A 220 5.83 8.80 -23.95
C ASP A 220 6.30 7.71 -22.98
N TYR A 221 6.62 8.08 -21.74
CA TYR A 221 6.82 7.13 -20.63
C TYR A 221 5.61 6.20 -20.49
N PHE A 222 4.41 6.76 -20.39
CA PHE A 222 3.21 5.97 -20.14
C PHE A 222 2.80 5.11 -21.35
N LYS A 223 2.96 5.62 -22.58
CA LYS A 223 2.78 4.80 -23.79
C LYS A 223 3.71 3.58 -23.81
N GLU A 224 4.93 3.72 -23.32
CA GLU A 224 5.90 2.62 -23.28
C GLU A 224 5.58 1.62 -22.17
N LEU A 225 5.20 2.11 -20.98
CA LEU A 225 4.66 1.26 -19.91
C LEU A 225 3.48 0.40 -20.39
N LEU A 226 2.52 1.02 -21.08
CA LEU A 226 1.36 0.32 -21.65
C LEU A 226 1.74 -0.68 -22.74
N ARG A 227 2.78 -0.39 -23.55
CA ARG A 227 3.29 -1.32 -24.56
C ARG A 227 3.97 -2.53 -23.94
N TYR A 228 4.64 -2.36 -22.80
CA TYR A 228 5.20 -3.49 -22.05
C TYR A 228 4.13 -4.36 -21.36
N GLY A 229 2.90 -3.85 -21.21
CA GLY A 229 1.76 -4.59 -20.67
C GLY A 229 1.72 -4.67 -19.14
N PHE A 230 2.41 -3.79 -18.42
CA PHE A 230 2.34 -3.76 -16.96
C PHE A 230 0.93 -3.40 -16.47
N SER A 231 0.51 -4.02 -15.37
CA SER A 231 -0.80 -3.82 -14.73
C SER A 231 -0.94 -2.42 -14.11
N HIS A 232 -2.13 -2.13 -13.57
CA HIS A 232 -2.43 -0.84 -12.94
C HIS A 232 -1.65 -0.62 -11.64
N HIS A 233 -1.31 -1.68 -10.90
CA HIS A 233 -0.48 -1.55 -9.70
C HIS A 233 0.98 -1.21 -10.02
N CYS A 234 1.55 -0.40 -9.14
CA CYS A 234 2.92 0.05 -9.11
C CYS A 234 3.46 -0.09 -7.70
N ILE A 235 4.57 -0.83 -7.56
CA ILE A 235 5.26 -0.94 -6.28
C ILE A 235 6.42 0.07 -6.28
N ALA A 236 6.34 1.05 -5.40
CA ALA A 236 7.32 2.13 -5.32
C ALA A 236 8.04 2.13 -3.96
N ALA A 237 9.34 2.40 -3.94
CA ALA A 237 10.06 2.58 -2.69
C ALA A 237 11.16 3.66 -2.82
N PRO A 238 11.42 4.45 -1.77
CA PRO A 238 12.55 5.37 -1.74
C PRO A 238 13.87 4.66 -2.03
N GLY A 239 14.76 5.33 -2.77
CA GLY A 239 16.07 4.83 -3.18
C GLY A 239 16.12 4.31 -4.62
N LEU A 240 17.34 4.10 -5.12
CA LEU A 240 17.61 3.60 -6.47
C LEU A 240 18.20 2.20 -6.38
N VAL A 241 17.39 1.18 -6.68
CA VAL A 241 17.79 -0.25 -6.59
C VAL A 241 17.70 -0.97 -7.94
N GLY A 242 17.79 -0.22 -9.04
CA GLY A 242 17.67 -0.76 -10.39
C GLY A 242 18.73 -1.81 -10.77
N ASP A 243 19.93 -1.73 -10.19
CA ASP A 243 21.00 -2.72 -10.45
C ASP A 243 20.74 -4.02 -9.68
N GLN A 244 20.25 -3.92 -8.45
CA GLN A 244 19.82 -5.04 -7.62
C GLN A 244 18.63 -5.77 -8.27
N LEU A 245 17.63 -5.03 -8.74
CA LEU A 245 16.50 -5.58 -9.49
C LEU A 245 16.95 -6.24 -10.80
N ALA A 246 17.90 -5.65 -11.52
CA ALA A 246 18.44 -6.27 -12.72
C ALA A 246 19.21 -7.57 -12.42
N CYS A 247 19.90 -7.64 -11.28
CA CYS A 247 20.52 -8.88 -10.81
C CYS A 247 19.47 -9.94 -10.48
N PHE A 248 18.45 -9.57 -9.71
CA PHE A 248 17.31 -10.41 -9.37
C PHE A 248 16.62 -10.99 -10.61
N ALA A 249 16.31 -10.14 -11.61
CA ALA A 249 15.71 -10.56 -12.87
C ALA A 249 16.56 -11.60 -13.61
N ARG A 250 17.87 -11.38 -13.73
CA ARG A 250 18.77 -12.33 -14.40
C ARG A 250 18.86 -13.68 -13.68
N GLN A 251 18.76 -13.69 -12.35
CA GLN A 251 18.79 -14.94 -11.58
C GLN A 251 17.53 -15.78 -11.75
N LEU A 252 16.42 -15.14 -12.11
CA LEU A 252 15.12 -15.76 -12.30
C LEU A 252 14.69 -15.87 -13.77
N ASP A 253 15.61 -15.53 -14.70
CA ASP A 253 15.35 -15.52 -16.14
C ASP A 253 14.15 -14.64 -16.55
N LEU A 254 14.01 -13.48 -15.91
CA LEU A 254 12.98 -12.50 -16.24
C LEU A 254 13.51 -11.53 -17.29
N GLU A 255 12.71 -11.24 -18.32
CA GLU A 255 12.99 -10.15 -19.23
C GLU A 255 12.94 -8.81 -18.47
N ILE A 256 13.89 -7.92 -18.76
CA ILE A 256 13.99 -6.62 -18.10
C ILE A 256 13.39 -5.53 -19.01
N CYS A 257 12.33 -4.88 -18.53
CA CYS A 257 11.75 -3.70 -19.16
C CYS A 257 12.19 -2.45 -18.40
N ARG A 258 12.89 -1.50 -19.05
CA ARG A 258 13.40 -0.28 -18.39
C ARG A 258 12.64 0.96 -18.84
N LEU A 259 12.23 1.79 -17.88
CA LEU A 259 11.61 3.09 -18.11
C LEU A 259 12.32 4.22 -17.36
#